data_AF-A0A820RRT9-F1
#
_entry.id   AF-A0A820RRT9-F1
#
_cell.length_a   1.000
_cell.length_b   1.000
_cell.length_c   1.000
_cell.angle_alpha   90.00
_cell.angle_beta   90.00
_cell.angle_gamma   90.00
#
_symmetry.space_group_name_H-M   'P 1'
#
loop_
_entity.id
_entity.type
_entity.pdbx_description
1 polymer ?
#
loop_
_entity_poly.entity_id
_entity_poly.type
_entity_poly.pdbx_seq_one_letter_code
_entity_poly.pdbx_strand_id
1 'polypeptide(L)' 'MTSNTTEQSCVKCDKSAGNAACDGCEQWFCGEHFSEHRQELAKQMDNIRLE' A
#
# COMPACT_ATOMS: atom_id res chain seq x y z
N MET A 1 -9.03 -5.48 28.71
CA MET A 1 -8.15 -4.91 27.67
C MET A 1 -8.03 -5.97 26.58
N THR A 2 -8.92 -5.97 25.60
CA THR A 2 -8.83 -6.87 24.45
C THR A 2 -8.19 -6.06 23.34
N SER A 3 -6.92 -6.35 23.08
CA SER A 3 -6.14 -5.74 22.02
C SER A 3 -6.88 -5.94 20.70
N ASN A 4 -7.56 -4.90 20.22
CA ASN A 4 -7.86 -4.75 18.80
C ASN A 4 -6.51 -4.58 18.11
N THR A 5 -5.81 -5.69 17.86
CA THR A 5 -4.84 -5.72 16.79
C THR A 5 -5.68 -5.49 15.55
N THR A 6 -5.83 -4.24 15.13
CA THR A 6 -6.47 -3.90 13.87
C THR A 6 -5.55 -4.47 12.79
N GLU A 7 -5.76 -5.74 12.46
CA GLU A 7 -5.13 -6.41 11.34
C GLU A 7 -5.57 -5.63 10.11
N GLN A 8 -4.78 -4.60 9.75
CA GLN A 8 -5.15 -3.69 8.68
C GLN A 8 -5.15 -4.48 7.39
N SER A 9 -6.34 -4.76 6.86
CA SER A 9 -6.54 -5.49 5.61
C SER A 9 -5.92 -4.72 4.44
N CYS A 10 -5.54 -5.44 3.39
CA CYS A 10 -5.12 -4.80 2.16
C CYS A 10 -6.24 -3.93 1.59
N VAL A 11 -6.00 -2.62 1.45
CA VAL A 11 -7.00 -1.65 0.95
C VAL A 11 -7.48 -1.92 -0.48
N LYS A 12 -6.75 -2.73 -1.25
CA LYS A 12 -7.04 -2.99 -2.66
C LYS A 12 -7.85 -4.26 -2.90
N CYS A 13 -7.66 -5.30 -2.09
CA CYS A 13 -8.40 -6.55 -2.26
C CYS A 13 -9.24 -6.97 -1.08
N ASP A 14 -9.02 -6.41 0.12
CA ASP A 14 -9.70 -6.72 1.38
C ASP A 14 -9.68 -8.22 1.78
N LYS A 15 -8.92 -9.04 1.05
CA LYS A 15 -8.90 -10.51 1.16
C LYS A 15 -7.76 -11.04 2.03
N SER A 16 -6.80 -10.19 2.36
CA SER A 16 -5.58 -10.59 3.05
C SER A 16 -5.14 -9.52 4.02
N ALA A 17 -4.53 -9.96 5.13
CA ALA A 17 -3.86 -9.05 6.05
C ALA A 17 -2.82 -8.22 5.28
N GLY A 18 -2.88 -6.90 5.47
CA GLY A 18 -1.85 -6.00 4.99
C GLY A 18 -0.56 -6.33 5.71
N ASN A 19 0.45 -6.74 4.95
CA ASN A 19 1.77 -7.08 5.48
C ASN A 19 2.79 -5.95 5.27
N ALA A 20 2.42 -4.92 4.50
CA ALA A 20 3.23 -3.74 4.24
C ALA A 20 2.36 -2.49 4.26
N ALA A 21 2.87 -1.42 4.88
CA ALA A 21 2.26 -0.10 4.88
C ALA A 21 3.06 0.84 3.98
N CYS A 22 2.39 1.75 3.30
CA CYS A 22 3.03 2.87 2.59
C CYS A 22 2.99 4.11 3.48
N ASP A 23 4.13 4.59 3.97
CA ASP A 23 4.20 5.79 4.82
C ASP A 23 3.65 7.06 4.14
N GLY A 24 3.79 7.17 2.82
CA GLY A 24 3.30 8.34 2.07
C GLY A 24 1.78 8.36 1.88
N CYS A 25 1.13 7.19 1.93
CA CYS A 25 -0.32 7.06 1.72
C CYS A 25 -1.07 6.67 2.99
N GLU A 26 -0.36 6.29 4.05
CA GLU A 26 -0.92 5.78 5.31
C GLU A 26 -1.88 4.60 5.11
N GLN A 27 -1.60 3.77 4.09
CA GLN A 27 -2.44 2.65 3.68
C GLN A 27 -1.70 1.31 3.75
N TRP A 28 -2.44 0.25 4.07
CA TRP A 28 -1.93 -1.11 4.18
C TRP A 28 -2.26 -1.94 2.95
N PHE A 29 -1.28 -2.72 2.50
CA PHE A 29 -1.37 -3.54 1.31
C PHE A 29 -0.85 -4.94 1.61
N CYS A 30 -1.36 -5.93 0.90
CA CYS A 30 -0.70 -7.23 0.83
C CYS A 30 0.51 -7.13 -0.13
N GLY A 31 1.42 -8.09 -0.08
CA GLY A 31 2.69 -8.00 -0.82
C GLY A 31 2.55 -7.79 -2.33
N GLU A 32 1.52 -8.38 -2.94
CA GLU A 32 1.20 -8.19 -4.35
C GLU A 32 0.79 -6.74 -4.64
N HIS A 33 -0.25 -6.24 -3.95
CA HIS A 33 -0.77 -4.89 -4.16
C HIS A 33 0.20 -3.80 -3.70
N PHE A 34 1.10 -4.09 -2.75
CA PHE A 34 2.15 -3.15 -2.35
C PHE A 34 3.17 -2.95 -3.49
N SER A 35 3.52 -4.04 -4.19
CA SER A 35 4.43 -3.99 -5.33
C SER A 35 3.82 -3.23 -6.50
N GLU A 36 2.54 -3.47 -6.79
CA GLU A 36 1.80 -2.71 -7.81
C GLU A 36 1.68 -1.22 -7.44
N HIS A 37 1.37 -0.92 -6.17
CA HIS A 37 1.30 0.46 -5.66
C HIS A 37 2.63 1.20 -5.85
N ARG A 38 3.74 0.56 -5.52
CA ARG A 38 5.09 1.13 -5.74
C ARG A 38 5.40 1.35 -7.22
N GLN A 39 5.00 0.44 -8.10
CA GLN A 39 5.21 0.60 -9.54
C GLN A 39 4.40 1.77 -10.09
N GLU A 40 3.16 1.94 -9.62
CA GLU A 40 2.30 3.05 -10.03
C GLU A 40 2.89 4.40 -9.57
N LEU A 41 3.37 4.49 -8.33
CA LEU A 41 4.10 5.67 -7.84
C LEU A 41 5.35 5.97 -8.66
N ALA A 42 6.13 4.94 -9.01
CA ALA A 42 7.34 5.11 -9.82
C ALA A 42 7.02 5.65 -11.23
N LYS A 43 5.92 5.18 -11.86
CA LYS A 43 5.46 5.73 -13.15
C LYS A 43 5.05 7.18 -13.03
N GLN A 44 4.34 7.55 -11.96
CA GLN A 44 3.94 8.94 -11.72
C GLN A 44 5.17 9.85 -11.53
N MET A 45 6.21 9.37 -10.83
CA MET A 45 7.47 10.09 -10.65
C MET A 45 8.27 10.23 -11.95
N ASP A 46 8.32 9.20 -12.80
CA ASP A 46 9.00 9.25 -14.10
C ASP A 46 8.35 10.27 -15.05
N ASN A 47 7.02 10.43 -14.97
CA ASN A 47 6.28 11.44 -15.74
C ASN A 47 6.57 12.88 -15.31
N ILE A 48 7.20 13.12 -14.15
CA ILE A 48 7.57 14.47 -13.68
C ILE A 48 8.86 14.98 -14.35
N ARG A 49 9.52 14.17 -15.21
CA ARG A 49 10.79 14.55 -15.86
C ARG A 49 10.66 15.31 -17.19
N LEU A 50 9.49 15.88 -17.50
CA LEU A 50 9.28 16.71 -18.70
C LEU A 50 8.87 18.14 -18.35
N GLU A 51 9.85 18.96 -17.96
CA GLU A 51 9.82 20.41 -18.09
C GLU A 51 11.22 20.99 -18.30
#